data_AF-A0AA35KSW6-F1
#
_entry.id   AF-A0AA35KSW6-F1
#
_cell.length_a   1.000
_cell.length_b   1.000
_cell.length_c   1.000
_cell.angle_alpha   90.00
_cell.angle_beta   90.00
_cell.angle_gamma   90.00
#
_symmetry.space_group_name_H-M   'P 1'
#
loop_
_entity.id
_entity.type
_entity.pdbx_description
1 polymer ?
#
loop_
_entity_poly.entity_id
_entity_poly.type
_entity_poly.pdbx_seq_one_letter_code
_entity_poly.pdbx_strand_id
1 'polypeptide(L)'
;MASSDIQVKELEKRASGQAFELILGPPSKEAVPEFPLSPPKKKDLSLEEIQRKLEAAEERRKSHEAELLKQLAEKREHEKEVLQKAVEENNNFSKMAEEKLTHKMEAIKEKHKWLLNWSA
;
A
#
# COMPACT_ATOMS: atom_id res chain seq x y z
N MET A 1 -14.01 -26.12 -70.22
CA MET A 1 -12.69 -25.67 -69.74
C MET A 1 -12.75 -24.15 -69.65
N ALA A 2 -12.86 -23.60 -68.44
CA ALA A 2 -12.93 -22.16 -68.24
C ALA A 2 -11.51 -21.59 -68.37
N SER A 3 -11.30 -20.71 -69.35
CA SER A 3 -10.07 -19.92 -69.49
C SER A 3 -9.94 -19.06 -68.24
N SER A 4 -8.99 -19.36 -67.36
CA SER A 4 -8.70 -18.52 -66.19
C SER A 4 -7.99 -17.26 -66.66
N ASP A 5 -8.72 -16.14 -66.72
CA ASP A 5 -8.16 -14.82 -66.99
C ASP A 5 -7.33 -14.34 -65.79
N ILE A 6 -6.03 -14.69 -65.79
CA ILE A 6 -5.06 -14.21 -64.80
C ILE A 6 -4.81 -12.72 -65.02
N GLN A 7 -5.07 -11.89 -64.00
CA GLN A 7 -4.82 -10.45 -64.05
C GLN A 7 -3.62 -10.06 -63.19
N VAL A 8 -2.67 -9.33 -63.77
CA VAL A 8 -1.49 -8.80 -63.06
C VAL A 8 -1.62 -7.29 -62.96
N LYS A 9 -1.58 -6.76 -61.75
CA LYS A 9 -1.57 -5.32 -61.48
C LYS A 9 -0.20 -4.93 -60.93
N GLU A 10 0.59 -4.26 -61.75
CA GLU A 10 1.90 -3.75 -61.28
C GLU A 10 1.70 -2.65 -60.23
N LEU A 11 2.47 -2.72 -59.14
CA LEU A 11 2.39 -1.78 -58.02
C LEU A 11 3.55 -0.78 -58.07
N GLU A 12 4.78 -1.28 -57.90
CA GLU A 12 5.97 -0.45 -57.89
C GLU A 12 7.16 -1.20 -58.48
N LYS A 13 8.03 -0.46 -59.18
CA LYS A 13 9.35 -0.93 -59.59
C LYS A 13 10.39 -0.02 -58.95
N ARG A 14 11.33 -0.61 -58.22
CA ARG A 14 12.46 0.07 -57.61
C ARG A 14 13.75 -0.61 -58.07
N ALA A 15 14.89 0.04 -57.87
CA ALA A 15 16.20 -0.55 -58.22
C ALA A 15 16.44 -1.91 -57.52
N SER A 16 15.81 -2.14 -56.37
CA SER A 16 15.89 -3.38 -55.59
C SER A 16 14.90 -4.48 -56.03
N GLY A 17 13.99 -4.21 -56.97
CA GLY A 17 13.04 -5.21 -57.45
C GLY A 17 11.69 -4.65 -57.91
N GLN A 18 10.78 -5.56 -58.26
CA GLN A 18 9.43 -5.25 -58.75
C GLN A 18 8.37 -5.88 -57.86
N ALA A 19 7.32 -5.12 -57.55
CA ALA A 19 6.13 -5.54 -56.82
C ALA A 19 4.90 -5.49 -57.74
N PHE A 20 4.07 -6.53 -57.67
CA PHE A 20 2.81 -6.62 -58.39
C PHE A 20 1.80 -7.48 -57.61
N GLU A 21 0.52 -7.24 -57.87
CA GLU A 21 -0.59 -8.03 -57.35
C GLU A 21 -1.08 -8.98 -58.44
N LEU A 22 -1.19 -10.27 -58.12
CA LEU A 22 -1.67 -11.31 -59.01
C LEU A 22 -3.09 -11.71 -58.60
N ILE A 23 -4.07 -11.39 -59.43
CA ILE A 23 -5.49 -11.69 -59.20
C ILE A 23 -5.86 -12.87 -60.08
N LEU A 24 -6.09 -14.02 -59.44
CA LEU A 24 -6.47 -15.27 -60.12
C LEU A 24 -7.98 -15.38 -60.38
N GLY A 25 -8.77 -14.50 -59.77
CA GLY A 25 -10.22 -14.39 -59.92
C GLY A 25 -10.77 -13.25 -59.04
N PRO A 26 -11.94 -12.69 -59.35
CA PRO A 26 -12.54 -11.65 -58.53
C PRO A 26 -12.81 -12.17 -57.11
N PRO A 27 -12.71 -11.31 -56.08
CA PRO A 27 -13.04 -11.70 -54.72
C PRO A 27 -14.50 -12.21 -54.67
N SER A 28 -14.71 -13.37 -54.06
CA SER A 28 -16.07 -13.86 -53.79
C SER A 28 -16.80 -12.83 -52.93
N LYS A 29 -18.06 -12.52 -53.25
CA LYS A 29 -18.89 -11.55 -52.50
C LYS A 29 -19.07 -11.93 -51.02
N GLU A 30 -18.74 -13.16 -50.64
CA GLU A 30 -18.81 -13.70 -49.28
C GLU A 30 -17.48 -13.58 -48.50
N ALA A 31 -16.41 -13.11 -49.14
CA ALA A 31 -15.08 -13.01 -48.53
C ALA A 31 -14.75 -11.61 -47.97
N VAL A 32 -15.76 -10.88 -47.48
CA VAL A 32 -15.49 -9.83 -46.49
C VAL A 32 -15.09 -10.57 -45.22
N PRO A 33 -13.86 -10.41 -44.70
CA PRO A 33 -13.51 -11.05 -43.44
C PRO A 33 -14.40 -10.45 -42.34
N GLU A 34 -15.51 -11.13 -42.00
CA GLU A 34 -16.39 -10.75 -40.88
C GLU A 34 -15.78 -11.15 -39.53
N PHE A 35 -14.46 -11.34 -39.50
CA PHE A 35 -13.71 -11.64 -38.30
C PHE A 35 -12.99 -10.37 -37.87
N PRO A 36 -13.36 -9.74 -36.74
CA PRO A 36 -12.52 -8.71 -36.15
C PRO A 36 -11.28 -9.40 -35.59
N LEU A 37 -10.28 -9.66 -36.44
CA LEU A 37 -8.97 -10.24 -36.09
C LEU A 37 -8.07 -9.24 -35.34
N SER A 38 -8.60 -8.06 -35.00
CA SER A 38 -7.90 -7.07 -34.19
C SER A 38 -8.72 -6.80 -32.94
N PRO A 39 -8.08 -6.77 -31.74
CA PRO A 39 -8.70 -6.19 -30.56
C PRO A 39 -9.31 -4.84 -30.95
N PRO A 40 -10.53 -4.51 -30.47
CA PRO A 40 -11.16 -3.24 -30.78
C PRO A 40 -10.13 -2.14 -30.49
N LYS A 41 -9.92 -1.24 -31.46
CA LYS A 41 -9.00 -0.11 -31.32
C LYS A 41 -9.38 0.60 -30.02
N LYS A 42 -8.60 0.36 -28.96
CA LYS A 42 -8.80 1.04 -27.68
C LYS A 42 -8.67 2.52 -28.01
N LYS A 43 -9.65 3.33 -27.59
CA LYS A 43 -9.51 4.79 -27.63
C LYS A 43 -8.14 5.11 -27.05
N ASP A 44 -7.31 5.83 -27.80
CA ASP A 44 -5.97 6.20 -27.37
C ASP A 44 -6.10 6.86 -25.99
N LEU A 45 -5.58 6.19 -24.95
CA LEU A 45 -5.57 6.75 -23.61
C LEU A 45 -4.73 8.02 -23.68
N SER A 46 -5.30 9.15 -23.27
CA SER A 46 -4.55 10.40 -23.28
C SER A 46 -3.40 10.35 -22.27
N LEU A 47 -2.39 11.20 -22.46
CA LEU A 47 -1.26 11.29 -21.53
C LEU A 47 -1.75 11.55 -20.09
N GLU A 48 -2.72 12.46 -19.91
CA GLU A 48 -3.39 12.70 -18.62
C GLU A 48 -4.01 11.44 -18.02
N GLU A 49 -4.68 10.59 -18.80
CA GLU A 49 -5.32 9.39 -18.28
C GLU A 49 -4.32 8.33 -17.82
N ILE A 50 -3.18 8.23 -18.52
CA ILE A 50 -2.07 7.36 -18.13
C ILE A 50 -1.44 7.88 -16.84
N GLN A 51 -1.13 9.18 -16.76
CA GLN A 51 -0.56 9.81 -15.58
C GLN A 51 -1.48 9.65 -14.36
N ARG A 52 -2.78 9.91 -14.51
CA ARG A 52 -3.77 9.73 -13.43
C ARG A 52 -3.79 8.29 -12.90
N LYS A 53 -3.65 7.29 -13.78
CA LYS A 53 -3.60 5.88 -13.35
C LYS A 53 -2.30 5.54 -12.61
N LEU A 54 -1.17 6.09 -13.03
CA LEU A 54 0.11 5.93 -12.35
C LEU A 54 0.10 6.58 -10.98
N GLU A 55 -0.38 7.82 -10.88
CA GLU A 55 -0.52 8.55 -9.63
C GLU A 55 -1.46 7.82 -8.65
N ALA A 56 -2.60 7.33 -9.13
CA ALA A 56 -3.50 6.54 -8.29
C ALA A 56 -2.86 5.23 -7.76
N ALA A 57 -1.96 4.61 -8.53
CA ALA A 57 -1.21 3.44 -8.07
C ALA A 57 -0.13 3.82 -7.04
N GLU A 58 0.52 4.96 -7.24
CA GLU A 58 1.49 5.51 -6.30
C GLU A 58 0.84 5.92 -4.97
N GLU A 59 -0.31 6.58 -4.99
CA GLU A 59 -1.03 6.96 -3.77
C GLU A 59 -1.50 5.74 -2.98
N ARG A 60 -1.94 4.66 -3.65
CA ARG A 60 -2.22 3.39 -2.97
C ARG A 60 -0.99 2.81 -2.29
N ARG A 61 0.17 2.87 -2.95
CA ARG A 61 1.45 2.40 -2.37
C ARG A 61 1.81 3.22 -1.13
N LYS A 62 1.79 4.55 -1.25
CA LYS A 62 2.11 5.47 -0.14
C LYS A 62 1.14 5.32 1.03
N SER A 63 -0.15 5.19 0.76
CA SER A 63 -1.17 4.98 1.80
C SER A 63 -0.92 3.69 2.58
N HIS A 64 -0.57 2.60 1.89
CA HIS A 64 -0.27 1.34 2.56
C HIS A 64 1.01 1.42 3.41
N GLU A 65 2.05 2.08 2.89
CA GLU A 65 3.28 2.34 3.62
C GLU A 65 3.04 3.21 4.87
N ALA A 66 2.23 4.28 4.74
CA ALA A 66 1.87 5.14 5.85
C ALA A 66 1.11 4.39 6.95
N GLU A 67 0.17 3.52 6.58
CA GLU A 67 -0.57 2.69 7.55
C GLU A 67 0.38 1.72 8.28
N LEU A 68 1.32 1.10 7.57
CA LEU A 68 2.33 0.23 8.19
C LEU A 68 3.22 1.01 9.17
N LEU A 69 3.67 2.21 8.79
CA LEU A 69 4.47 3.08 9.65
C LEU A 69 3.69 3.53 10.89
N LYS A 70 2.40 3.82 10.74
CA LYS A 70 1.51 4.16 11.85
C LYS A 70 1.41 3.03 12.86
N GLN A 71 1.14 1.79 12.40
CA GLN A 71 1.06 0.63 13.30
C GLN A 71 2.40 0.35 14.01
N LEU A 72 3.53 0.57 13.34
CA LEU A 72 4.85 0.46 13.97
C LEU A 72 5.08 1.54 15.02
N ALA A 73 4.62 2.77 14.78
CA ALA A 73 4.69 3.86 15.76
C ALA A 73 3.83 3.56 16.99
N GLU A 74 2.59 3.09 16.79
CA GLU A 74 1.68 2.69 17.87
C GLU A 74 2.28 1.58 18.74
N LYS A 75 2.91 0.55 18.13
CA LYS A 75 3.60 -0.50 18.90
C LYS A 75 4.75 0.04 19.74
N ARG A 76 5.55 0.95 19.17
CA ARG A 76 6.67 1.58 19.90
C ARG A 76 6.20 2.47 21.05
N GLU A 77 5.07 3.14 20.88
CA GLU A 77 4.45 3.93 21.95
C GLU A 77 3.96 3.02 23.07
N HIS A 78 3.26 1.93 22.73
CA HIS A 78 2.80 0.95 23.71
C HIS A 78 3.95 0.32 24.51
N GLU A 79 5.05 -0.05 23.85
CA GLU A 79 6.24 -0.56 24.54
C GLU A 79 6.79 0.44 25.57
N LYS A 80 6.82 1.73 25.23
CA LYS A 80 7.26 2.79 26.15
C LYS A 80 6.29 2.96 27.31
N GLU A 81 4.99 2.96 27.05
CA GLU A 81 3.95 3.06 28.09
C GLU A 81 4.05 1.91 29.11
N VAL A 82 4.25 0.69 28.62
CA VAL A 82 4.39 -0.50 29.48
C VAL A 82 5.62 -0.37 30.38
N LEU A 83 6.77 0.03 29.82
CA LEU A 83 7.99 0.23 30.61
C LEU A 83 7.84 1.37 31.62
N GLN A 84 7.24 2.48 31.22
CA GLN A 84 6.98 3.62 32.11
C GLN A 84 6.05 3.20 33.25
N LYS A 85 4.98 2.48 32.95
CA LYS A 85 4.03 2.00 33.95
C LYS A 85 4.68 1.05 34.96
N ALA A 86 5.55 0.15 34.50
CA ALA A 86 6.28 -0.75 35.41
C ALA A 86 7.17 0.03 36.39
N VAL A 87 7.86 1.07 35.90
CA VAL A 87 8.68 1.95 36.75
C VAL A 87 7.81 2.75 37.73
N GLU A 88 6.69 3.29 37.26
CA GLU A 88 5.77 4.08 38.09
C GLU A 88 5.14 3.25 39.20
N GLU A 89 4.69 2.03 38.89
CA GLU A 89 4.13 1.10 39.88
C GLU A 89 5.17 0.72 40.94
N ASN A 90 6.42 0.47 40.54
CA ASN A 90 7.51 0.19 41.47
C ASN A 90 7.80 1.40 42.41
N ASN A 91 7.85 2.61 41.85
CA ASN A 91 8.06 3.81 42.63
C ASN A 91 6.90 4.08 43.60
N ASN A 92 5.66 3.84 43.15
CA ASN A 92 4.48 3.98 43.99
C ASN A 92 4.47 2.97 45.13
N PHE A 93 4.91 1.73 44.90
CA PHE A 93 5.03 0.73 45.96
C PHE A 93 6.01 1.18 47.05
N SER A 94 7.20 1.63 46.66
CA SER A 94 8.20 2.17 47.59
C SER A 94 7.65 3.34 48.40
N LYS A 95 7.01 4.31 47.72
CA LYS A 95 6.40 5.47 48.37
C LYS A 95 5.33 5.07 49.39
N MET A 96 4.40 4.18 49.02
CA MET A 96 3.36 3.70 49.93
C MET A 96 3.94 2.94 51.13
N ALA A 97 5.02 2.18 50.94
CA ALA A 97 5.69 1.47 52.02
C ALA A 97 6.37 2.45 53.01
N GLU A 98 7.03 3.48 52.49
CA GLU A 98 7.65 4.55 53.28
C GLU A 98 6.62 5.35 54.08
N GLU A 99 5.51 5.75 53.44
CA GLU A 99 4.41 6.47 54.09
C GLU A 99 3.78 5.63 55.23
N LYS A 100 3.60 4.33 55.03
CA LYS A 100 3.10 3.45 56.10
C LYS A 100 4.09 3.31 57.24
N LEU A 101 5.39 3.20 56.95
CA LEU A 101 6.42 3.08 57.98
C LEU A 101 6.53 4.36 58.81
N THR A 102 6.57 5.52 58.14
CA THR A 102 6.64 6.84 58.79
C THR A 102 5.44 7.05 59.72
N HIS A 103 4.22 6.77 59.25
CA HIS A 103 3.02 6.85 60.08
C HIS A 103 3.08 5.94 61.32
N LYS A 104 3.53 4.68 61.16
CA LYS A 104 3.71 3.76 62.30
C LYS A 104 4.77 4.27 63.28
N MET A 105 5.88 4.80 62.79
CA MET A 105 6.95 5.35 63.62
C MET A 105 6.47 6.57 64.43
N GLU A 106 5.68 7.45 63.83
CA GLU A 106 5.07 8.60 64.52
C GLU A 106 4.10 8.15 65.61
N ALA A 107 3.21 7.20 65.32
CA ALA A 107 2.30 6.64 66.32
C ALA A 107 3.05 6.00 67.50
N ILE A 108 4.15 5.29 67.24
CA ILE A 108 4.99 4.70 68.30
C ILE A 108 5.69 5.79 69.12
N LYS A 109 6.18 6.86 68.48
CA LYS A 109 6.82 8.00 69.17
C LYS A 109 5.82 8.71 70.08
N GLU A 110 4.63 9.03 69.58
CA GLU A 110 3.59 9.69 70.37
C GLU A 110 3.13 8.81 71.53
N LYS A 111 2.99 7.49 71.33
CA LYS A 111 2.69 6.55 72.42
C LYS A 111 3.77 6.55 73.50
N HIS A 112 5.04 6.49 73.12
CA HIS A 112 6.14 6.56 74.09
C HIS A 112 6.14 7.87 74.87
N LYS A 113 5.95 9.00 74.18
CA LYS A 113 5.85 10.31 74.80
C LYS A 113 4.68 10.40 75.78
N TRP A 114 3.53 9.87 75.39
CA TRP A 114 2.34 9.81 76.26
C TRP A 114 2.60 8.97 77.52
N LEU A 115 3.20 7.78 77.37
CA LEU A 115 3.53 6.91 78.50
C LEU A 115 4.52 7.56 79.48
N LEU A 116 5.56 8.22 78.97
CA LEU A 116 6.54 8.94 79.79
C LEU A 116 5.88 10.07 80.59
N ASN A 117 5.05 10.88 79.93
CA ASN A 117 4.34 11.99 80.56
C ASN A 117 3.28 11.54 81.57
N TRP A 118 2.65 10.37 81.35
CA TRP A 118 1.70 9.80 82.31
C TRP A 118 2.40 9.24 83.56
N SER A 119 3.63 8.77 83.41
CA SER A 119 4.42 8.18 84.51
C SER A 119 5.20 9.19 85.35
N ALA A 120 5.22 10.47 84.95
CA ALA A 120 5.91 11.57 85.62
C ALA A 120 4.91 12.43 86.42
#